data_AF-A0A1F2VT04-F1
#
_entry.id   AF-A0A1F2VT04-F1
#
_cell.length_a   1.000
_cell.length_b   1.000
_cell.length_c   1.000
_cell.angle_alpha   90.00
_cell.angle_beta   90.00
_cell.angle_gamma   90.00
#
_symmetry.space_group_name_H-M   'P 1'
#
loop_
_entity.id
_entity.type
_entity.pdbx_description
1 polymer ?
#
loop_
_entity_poly.entity_id
_entity_poly.type
_entity_poly.pdbx_seq_one_letter_code
_entity_poly.pdbx_strand_id
1 'polypeptide(L)'
;MPILTRPVREQLEHDRVIRLLPARYKRKTEVVINPGSEQNQSVTVGELAVFPDVLIFAEGGRKLLAMVEVETGESVNQLEALAEWNVFSKLRVPLHLYVPPSSVDAARRLCAEHQIPVAEVWTFHTNFDQVRFTLIHREPDSALPKPKAQPKPAAKAKPAAKPKMSKPAAKAKSKASKPAAKAKPAAKKAAKKPAAKKPAKPAKKSGAKKRR
;
A
#
# COMPACT_ATOMS: atom_id res chain seq x y z
N MET A 1 3.51 -14.68 -22.26
CA MET A 1 3.32 -13.29 -22.70
C MET A 1 1.87 -12.95 -22.43
N PRO A 2 1.56 -12.40 -21.25
CA PRO A 2 0.23 -11.87 -20.95
C PRO A 2 -0.12 -10.75 -21.95
N ILE A 3 -1.40 -10.43 -22.10
CA ILE A 3 -1.94 -9.60 -23.19
C ILE A 3 -1.15 -8.30 -23.35
N LEU A 4 -0.54 -8.13 -24.53
CA LEU A 4 0.42 -7.06 -24.84
C LEU A 4 -0.17 -5.64 -24.83
N THR A 5 -1.49 -5.49 -24.89
CA THR A 5 -2.18 -4.20 -24.76
C THR A 5 -3.64 -4.43 -24.41
N ARG A 6 -4.03 -4.16 -23.16
CA ARG A 6 -5.44 -3.98 -22.80
C ARG A 6 -5.99 -2.73 -23.51
N PRO A 7 -7.26 -2.69 -23.94
CA PRO A 7 -7.86 -1.46 -24.48
C PRO A 7 -7.68 -0.29 -23.50
N VAL A 8 -7.43 0.92 -23.99
CA VAL A 8 -7.15 2.10 -23.15
C VAL A 8 -8.22 2.30 -22.07
N ARG A 9 -9.49 2.06 -22.41
CA ARG A 9 -10.60 2.15 -21.45
C ARG A 9 -10.43 1.17 -20.29
N GLU A 10 -10.09 -0.08 -20.57
CA GLU A 10 -9.86 -1.09 -19.54
C GLU A 10 -8.64 -0.76 -18.70
N GLN A 11 -7.56 -0.30 -19.33
CA GLN A 11 -6.35 0.11 -18.61
C GLN A 11 -6.64 1.27 -17.64
N LEU A 12 -7.47 2.23 -18.04
CA LEU A 12 -7.88 3.33 -17.16
C LEU A 12 -8.73 2.85 -15.99
N GLU A 13 -9.64 1.88 -16.20
CA GLU A 13 -10.44 1.28 -15.13
C GLU A 13 -9.56 0.49 -14.16
N HIS A 14 -8.70 -0.36 -14.69
CA HIS A 14 -7.70 -1.12 -13.96
C HIS A 14 -6.84 -0.21 -13.05
N ASP A 15 -6.17 0.77 -13.64
CA ASP A 15 -5.29 1.68 -12.89
C ASP A 15 -6.06 2.52 -11.87
N ARG A 16 -7.32 2.85 -12.17
CA ARG A 16 -8.19 3.57 -11.23
C ARG A 16 -8.48 2.72 -10.00
N VAL A 17 -8.82 1.45 -10.18
CA VAL A 17 -9.07 0.51 -9.07
C VAL A 17 -7.80 0.37 -8.23
N ILE A 18 -6.64 0.16 -8.86
CA ILE A 18 -5.34 0.05 -8.18
C ILE A 18 -5.04 1.28 -7.31
N ARG A 19 -5.25 2.49 -7.83
CA ARG A 19 -4.99 3.73 -7.08
C ARG A 19 -5.90 3.92 -5.87
N LEU A 20 -7.08 3.29 -5.86
CA LEU A 20 -8.04 3.39 -4.76
C LEU A 20 -7.83 2.32 -3.68
N LEU A 21 -7.21 1.19 -4.02
CA LEU A 21 -6.94 0.09 -3.07
C LEU A 21 -6.12 0.49 -1.83
N PRO A 22 -5.09 1.34 -1.90
CA PRO A 22 -4.32 1.73 -0.71
C PRO A 22 -5.17 2.34 0.40
N ALA A 23 -6.20 3.13 0.08
CA ALA A 23 -7.07 3.73 1.09
C ALA A 23 -7.80 2.68 1.94
N ARG A 24 -8.04 1.48 1.40
CA ARG A 24 -8.67 0.37 2.09
C ARG A 24 -7.76 -0.26 3.16
N TYR A 25 -6.45 -0.33 2.90
CA TYR A 25 -5.49 -1.07 3.72
C TYR A 25 -4.66 -0.19 4.67
N LYS A 26 -4.49 1.12 4.38
CA LYS A 26 -3.60 2.07 5.07
C LYS A 26 -3.72 2.22 6.59
N ARG A 27 -4.74 1.67 7.25
CA ARG A 27 -4.92 1.87 8.70
C ARG A 27 -3.85 1.16 9.55
N LYS A 28 -3.19 0.09 9.05
CA LYS A 28 -2.18 -0.69 9.80
C LYS A 28 -1.13 -1.41 8.92
N THR A 29 -1.07 -1.07 7.63
CA THR A 29 -0.19 -1.75 6.67
C THR A 29 0.43 -0.73 5.74
N GLU A 30 1.61 -1.04 5.25
CA GLU A 30 2.25 -0.30 4.17
C GLU A 30 1.81 -0.92 2.83
N VAL A 31 1.51 -0.08 1.85
CA VAL A 31 0.93 -0.53 0.58
C VAL A 31 1.74 0.08 -0.55
N VAL A 32 2.29 -0.78 -1.42
CA VAL A 32 2.97 -0.38 -2.64
C VAL A 32 2.12 -0.81 -3.82
N ILE A 33 2.02 0.05 -4.84
CA ILE A 33 1.21 -0.19 -6.03
C ILE A 33 2.07 -0.10 -7.29
N ASN A 34 1.72 -0.90 -8.30
CA ASN A 34 2.34 -0.95 -9.62
C ASN A 34 1.27 -0.70 -10.70
N PRO A 35 0.73 0.53 -10.85
CA PRO A 35 -0.30 0.79 -11.85
C PRO A 35 0.29 0.77 -13.27
N GLY A 36 -0.45 0.20 -14.22
CA GLY A 36 -0.05 0.16 -15.63
C GLY A 36 1.26 -0.58 -15.85
N SER A 37 2.27 0.13 -16.35
CA SER A 37 3.60 -0.43 -16.61
C SER A 37 4.63 0.00 -15.56
N GLU A 38 4.19 0.58 -14.44
CA GLU A 38 5.07 0.94 -13.34
C GLU A 38 5.61 -0.31 -12.64
N GLN A 39 6.90 -0.28 -12.30
CA GLN A 39 7.61 -1.39 -11.64
C GLN A 39 8.21 -0.91 -10.31
N ASN A 40 7.36 -0.35 -9.45
CA ASN A 40 7.78 0.29 -8.20
C ASN A 40 8.34 -0.73 -7.19
N GLN A 41 7.76 -1.93 -7.13
CA GLN A 41 8.25 -3.00 -6.27
C GLN A 41 7.99 -4.37 -6.90
N SER A 42 9.04 -5.20 -6.97
CA SER A 42 8.94 -6.58 -7.38
C SER A 42 8.85 -7.54 -6.20
N VAL A 43 8.38 -8.74 -6.50
CA VAL A 43 8.52 -9.92 -5.66
C VAL A 43 9.17 -11.02 -6.48
N THR A 44 10.03 -11.81 -5.86
CA THR A 44 10.70 -12.93 -6.53
C THR A 44 9.88 -14.21 -6.32
N VAL A 45 9.50 -14.86 -7.42
CA VAL A 45 8.90 -16.20 -7.44
C VAL A 45 9.88 -17.14 -8.12
N GLY A 46 10.55 -17.99 -7.35
CA GLY A 46 11.66 -18.81 -7.86
C GLY A 46 12.82 -17.92 -8.31
N GLU A 47 13.13 -17.93 -9.61
CA GLU A 47 14.15 -17.07 -10.23
C GLU A 47 13.55 -15.86 -10.95
N LEU A 48 12.21 -15.78 -11.04
CA LEU A 48 11.52 -14.74 -11.79
C LEU A 48 11.15 -13.57 -10.86
N ALA A 49 11.53 -12.35 -11.26
CA ALA A 49 10.98 -11.14 -10.66
C ALA A 49 9.63 -10.82 -11.31
N VAL A 50 8.60 -10.74 -10.48
CA VAL A 50 7.24 -10.38 -10.88
C VAL A 50 6.78 -9.09 -10.21
N PHE A 51 5.80 -8.42 -10.79
CA PHE A 51 5.30 -7.13 -10.34
C PHE A 51 3.78 -7.18 -10.17
N PRO A 52 3.26 -7.73 -9.05
CA PRO A 52 1.82 -7.71 -8.77
C PRO A 52 1.30 -6.27 -8.66
N ASP A 53 0.02 -6.05 -8.93
CA ASP A 53 -0.57 -4.72 -8.92
C ASP A 53 -0.45 -4.01 -7.57
N VAL A 54 -0.70 -4.74 -6.47
CA VAL A 54 -0.58 -4.19 -5.12
C VAL A 54 0.09 -5.18 -4.18
N LEU A 55 1.07 -4.67 -3.44
CA LEU A 55 1.78 -5.40 -2.39
C LEU A 55 1.45 -4.78 -1.04
N ILE A 56 1.00 -5.62 -0.11
CA ILE A 56 0.60 -5.22 1.23
C ILE A 56 1.65 -5.73 2.21
N PHE A 57 2.35 -4.82 2.85
CA PHE A 57 3.37 -5.11 3.85
C PHE A 57 2.87 -4.82 5.27
N ALA A 58 3.43 -5.53 6.24
CA ALA A 58 3.24 -5.19 7.65
C ALA A 58 3.77 -3.78 7.93
N GLU A 59 3.26 -3.16 8.99
CA GLU A 59 3.75 -1.87 9.46
C GLU A 59 5.29 -1.87 9.61
N GLY A 60 5.96 -0.95 8.93
CA GLY A 60 7.43 -0.87 8.86
C GLY A 60 8.07 -1.69 7.73
N GLY A 61 7.31 -2.19 6.76
CA GLY A 61 7.79 -2.65 5.44
C GLY A 61 8.50 -4.00 5.40
N ARG A 62 8.74 -4.66 6.54
CA ARG A 62 9.65 -5.81 6.60
C ARG A 62 9.06 -7.15 6.15
N LYS A 63 7.73 -7.29 6.18
CA LYS A 63 7.06 -8.57 5.89
C LYS A 63 5.94 -8.36 4.90
N LEU A 64 6.00 -9.05 3.76
CA LEU A 64 4.89 -9.11 2.82
C LEU A 64 3.74 -9.92 3.45
N LEU A 65 2.57 -9.29 3.56
CA LEU A 65 1.36 -9.85 4.16
C LEU A 65 0.46 -10.46 3.11
N ALA A 66 0.19 -9.75 2.02
CA ALA A 66 -0.63 -10.20 0.92
C ALA A 66 -0.15 -9.54 -0.38
N MET A 67 -0.44 -10.20 -1.49
CA MET A 67 -0.41 -9.61 -2.82
C MET A 67 -1.84 -9.50 -3.35
N VAL A 68 -2.05 -8.54 -4.22
CA VAL A 68 -3.35 -8.30 -4.84
C VAL A 68 -3.13 -8.17 -6.34
N GLU A 69 -4.00 -8.82 -7.09
CA GLU A 69 -4.10 -8.66 -8.53
C GLU A 69 -5.49 -8.13 -8.88
N VAL A 70 -5.54 -7.17 -9.80
CA VAL A 70 -6.74 -6.52 -10.28
C VAL A 70 -6.98 -6.90 -11.73
N GLU A 71 -8.16 -7.42 -12.01
CA GLU A 71 -8.55 -7.86 -13.33
C GLU A 71 -9.71 -7.03 -13.85
N THR A 72 -9.76 -6.84 -15.17
CA THR A 72 -10.86 -6.24 -15.91
C THR A 72 -11.65 -7.32 -16.68
N GLY A 73 -12.70 -6.91 -17.39
CA GLY A 73 -13.60 -7.84 -18.06
C GLY A 73 -12.88 -8.79 -19.01
N GLU A 74 -12.00 -8.25 -19.86
CA GLU A 74 -11.27 -9.04 -20.87
C GLU A 74 -10.02 -9.74 -20.32
N SER A 75 -9.46 -9.28 -19.20
CA SER A 75 -8.26 -9.88 -18.61
C SER A 75 -8.55 -11.12 -17.76
N VAL A 76 -9.80 -11.33 -17.32
CA VAL A 76 -10.22 -12.61 -16.73
C VAL A 76 -10.30 -13.70 -17.82
N ASN A 77 -9.18 -14.36 -18.06
CA ASN A 77 -9.07 -15.44 -19.04
C ASN A 77 -8.06 -16.52 -18.61
N GLN A 78 -8.04 -17.62 -19.36
CA GLN A 78 -7.21 -18.78 -19.06
C GLN A 78 -5.70 -18.50 -19.17
N LEU A 79 -5.29 -17.65 -20.11
CA LEU A 79 -3.88 -17.33 -20.31
C LEU A 79 -3.35 -16.55 -19.11
N GLU A 80 -4.08 -15.53 -18.66
CA GLU A 80 -3.71 -14.73 -17.49
C GLU A 80 -3.72 -15.57 -16.21
N ALA A 81 -4.72 -16.43 -16.05
CA ALA A 81 -4.77 -17.36 -14.91
C ALA A 81 -3.52 -18.25 -14.81
N LEU A 82 -3.03 -18.78 -15.94
CA LEU A 82 -1.85 -19.65 -15.97
C LEU A 82 -0.53 -18.88 -15.95
N ALA A 83 -0.47 -17.71 -16.58
CA ALA A 83 0.75 -16.91 -16.72
C ALA A 83 1.05 -16.07 -15.48
N GLU A 84 0.01 -15.54 -14.83
CA GLU A 84 0.16 -14.60 -13.71
C GLU A 84 -0.35 -15.22 -12.42
N TRP A 85 -1.63 -15.59 -12.34
CA TRP A 85 -2.22 -16.01 -11.06
C TRP A 85 -1.58 -17.28 -10.52
N ASN A 86 -1.29 -18.25 -11.39
CA ASN A 86 -0.59 -19.48 -11.03
C ASN A 86 0.89 -19.25 -10.67
N VAL A 87 1.51 -18.18 -11.17
CA VAL A 87 2.88 -17.81 -10.74
C VAL A 87 2.81 -17.17 -9.36
N PHE A 88 1.86 -16.26 -9.15
CA PHE A 88 1.64 -15.56 -7.89
C PHE A 88 1.26 -16.51 -6.75
N SER A 89 0.43 -17.51 -7.04
CA SER A 89 -0.02 -18.51 -6.07
C SER A 89 1.11 -19.42 -5.54
N LYS A 90 2.24 -19.51 -6.26
CA LYS A 90 3.43 -20.25 -5.79
C LYS A 90 4.14 -19.53 -4.66
N LEU A 91 3.89 -18.23 -4.48
CA LEU A 91 4.41 -17.51 -3.32
C LEU A 91 3.66 -17.93 -2.06
N ARG A 92 4.36 -18.09 -0.94
CA ARG A 92 3.77 -18.39 0.38
C ARG A 92 3.09 -17.18 1.03
N VAL A 93 2.39 -16.39 0.22
CA VAL A 93 1.71 -15.17 0.62
C VAL A 93 0.29 -15.21 0.06
N PRO A 94 -0.73 -14.86 0.85
CA PRO A 94 -2.11 -14.74 0.37
C PRO A 94 -2.23 -13.89 -0.91
N LEU A 95 -2.82 -14.47 -1.95
CA LEU A 95 -3.19 -13.81 -3.20
C LEU A 95 -4.66 -13.37 -3.13
N HIS A 96 -4.91 -12.07 -3.20
CA HIS A 96 -6.26 -11.51 -3.30
C HIS A 96 -6.56 -11.12 -4.75
N LEU A 97 -7.63 -11.65 -5.31
CA LEU A 97 -8.04 -11.34 -6.68
C LEU A 97 -9.20 -10.34 -6.68
N TYR A 98 -9.10 -9.27 -7.45
CA TYR A 98 -10.15 -8.26 -7.63
C TYR A 98 -10.67 -8.32 -9.03
N VAL A 99 -11.96 -8.62 -9.19
CA VAL A 99 -12.59 -8.85 -10.50
C VAL A 99 -13.88 -8.04 -10.64
N PRO A 100 -14.27 -7.63 -11.86
CA PRO A 100 -15.57 -7.02 -12.06
C PRO A 100 -16.68 -8.02 -11.76
N PRO A 101 -17.90 -7.58 -11.40
CA PRO A 101 -18.98 -8.45 -10.96
C PRO A 101 -19.38 -9.47 -12.03
N SER A 102 -19.27 -9.10 -13.30
CA SER A 102 -19.57 -9.96 -14.46
C SER A 102 -18.60 -11.14 -14.61
N SER A 103 -17.39 -11.04 -14.06
CA SER A 103 -16.32 -12.01 -14.27
C SER A 103 -16.00 -12.84 -13.01
N VAL A 104 -16.76 -12.65 -11.92
CA VAL A 104 -16.59 -13.38 -10.66
C VAL A 104 -16.68 -14.89 -10.86
N ASP A 105 -17.72 -15.35 -11.54
CA ASP A 105 -17.95 -16.79 -11.74
C ASP A 105 -16.89 -17.40 -12.65
N ALA A 106 -16.48 -16.67 -13.70
CA ALA A 106 -15.39 -17.07 -14.59
C ALA A 106 -14.06 -17.19 -13.84
N ALA A 107 -13.69 -16.19 -13.03
CA ALA A 107 -12.47 -16.19 -12.23
C ALA A 107 -12.46 -17.37 -11.24
N ARG A 108 -13.56 -17.61 -10.52
CA ARG A 108 -13.67 -18.75 -9.60
C ARG A 108 -13.53 -20.09 -10.30
N ARG A 109 -14.18 -20.23 -11.47
CA ARG A 109 -14.06 -21.44 -12.29
C ARG A 109 -12.60 -21.67 -12.73
N LEU A 110 -11.92 -20.64 -13.23
CA LEU A 110 -10.52 -20.73 -13.64
C LEU A 110 -9.59 -21.10 -12.47
N CYS A 111 -9.80 -20.51 -11.30
CA CYS A 111 -9.04 -20.87 -10.10
C CYS A 111 -9.26 -22.33 -9.70
N ALA A 112 -10.50 -22.83 -9.76
CA ALA A 112 -10.81 -24.22 -9.45
C ALA A 112 -10.24 -25.20 -10.48
N GLU A 113 -10.40 -24.89 -11.77
CA GLU A 113 -9.94 -25.72 -12.89
C GLU A 113 -8.42 -25.88 -12.91
N HIS A 114 -7.69 -24.81 -12.60
CA HIS A 114 -6.23 -24.79 -12.59
C HIS A 114 -5.62 -24.94 -11.20
N GLN A 115 -6.43 -25.24 -10.18
CA GLN A 115 -6.00 -25.43 -8.79
C GLN A 115 -5.15 -24.26 -8.25
N ILE A 116 -5.53 -23.03 -8.59
CA ILE A 116 -4.83 -21.82 -8.18
C ILE A 116 -5.35 -21.43 -6.79
N PRO A 117 -4.53 -21.54 -5.71
CA PRO A 117 -4.98 -21.15 -4.39
C PRO A 117 -5.08 -19.62 -4.30
N VAL A 118 -6.31 -19.12 -4.28
CA VAL A 118 -6.63 -17.70 -4.07
C VAL A 118 -7.22 -17.53 -2.68
N ALA A 119 -6.65 -16.57 -1.93
CA ALA A 119 -7.00 -16.32 -0.54
C ALA A 119 -8.36 -15.63 -0.38
N GLU A 120 -8.57 -14.58 -1.17
CA GLU A 120 -9.81 -13.80 -1.17
C GLU A 120 -10.13 -13.39 -2.62
N VAL A 121 -11.41 -13.52 -3.01
CA VAL A 121 -11.92 -12.96 -4.26
C VAL A 121 -12.84 -11.79 -3.90
N TRP A 122 -12.45 -10.61 -4.35
CA TRP A 122 -13.16 -9.36 -4.20
C TRP A 122 -13.79 -8.98 -5.54
N THR A 123 -14.97 -8.37 -5.47
CA THR A 123 -15.53 -7.67 -6.61
C THR A 123 -15.49 -6.16 -6.39
N PHE A 124 -15.29 -5.41 -7.47
CA PHE A 124 -15.37 -3.95 -7.46
C PHE A 124 -16.50 -3.47 -8.37
N HIS A 125 -17.30 -2.54 -7.88
CA HIS A 125 -18.32 -1.86 -8.67
C HIS A 125 -17.87 -0.43 -8.94
N THR A 126 -17.75 -0.08 -10.22
CA THR A 126 -17.40 1.26 -10.69
C THR A 126 -18.68 2.06 -10.96
N ASN A 127 -19.13 2.84 -9.99
CA ASN A 127 -20.30 3.71 -10.12
C ASN A 127 -19.85 5.16 -10.28
N PHE A 128 -19.85 5.68 -11.51
CA PHE A 128 -19.38 7.04 -11.83
C PHE A 128 -18.04 7.35 -11.17
N ASP A 129 -18.04 8.07 -10.04
CA ASP A 129 -16.86 8.49 -9.30
C ASP A 129 -16.44 7.57 -8.13
N GLN A 130 -17.29 6.63 -7.72
CA GLN A 130 -17.02 5.76 -6.57
C GLN A 130 -16.73 4.32 -7.00
N VAL A 131 -15.70 3.74 -6.38
CA VAL A 131 -15.41 2.31 -6.47
C VAL A 131 -15.77 1.65 -5.14
N ARG A 132 -16.70 0.70 -5.19
CA ARG A 132 -17.10 -0.08 -4.01
C ARG A 132 -16.54 -1.48 -4.11
N PHE A 133 -15.85 -1.91 -3.06
CA PHE A 133 -15.30 -3.27 -2.95
C PHE A 133 -16.20 -4.16 -2.09
N THR A 134 -16.50 -5.36 -2.58
CA THR A 134 -17.32 -6.36 -1.89
C THR A 134 -16.55 -7.69 -1.87
N LEU A 135 -16.46 -8.32 -0.69
CA LEU A 135 -15.86 -9.66 -0.58
C LEU A 135 -16.87 -10.69 -1.08
N ILE A 136 -16.47 -11.53 -2.03
CA ILE A 136 -17.30 -12.61 -2.54
C ILE A 136 -16.89 -13.93 -1.94
N HIS A 137 -15.59 -14.21 -1.92
CA HIS A 137 -15.04 -15.48 -1.48
C HIS A 137 -13.85 -15.25 -0.57
N ARG A 138 -13.74 -16.05 0.49
CA ARG A 138 -12.59 -16.08 1.38
C ARG A 138 -12.29 -17.52 1.75
N GLU A 139 -11.09 -17.96 1.42
CA GLU A 139 -10.60 -19.25 1.88
C GLU A 139 -10.31 -19.18 3.40
N PRO A 140 -10.82 -20.15 4.18
CA PRO A 140 -10.71 -20.12 5.64
C PRO A 140 -9.26 -20.18 6.15
N ASP A 141 -8.34 -20.77 5.39
CA ASP A 141 -6.93 -20.93 5.78
C ASP A 141 -6.04 -19.74 5.34
N SER A 142 -6.58 -18.78 4.61
CA SER A 142 -5.79 -17.70 4.01
C SER A 142 -5.95 -16.35 4.72
N ALA A 143 -6.44 -16.36 5.96
CA ALA A 143 -6.52 -15.13 6.72
C ALA A 143 -5.11 -14.57 6.95
N LEU A 144 -4.88 -13.36 6.38
CA LEU A 144 -3.82 -12.46 6.83
C LEU A 144 -3.70 -12.57 8.36
N PRO A 145 -2.52 -12.85 8.93
CA PRO A 145 -2.37 -13.01 10.36
C PRO A 145 -2.87 -11.73 11.01
N LYS A 146 -4.06 -11.80 11.62
CA LYS A 146 -4.61 -10.72 12.42
C LYS A 146 -3.56 -10.44 13.50
N PRO A 147 -3.12 -9.19 13.70
CA PRO A 147 -2.23 -8.90 14.81
C PRO A 147 -2.90 -9.41 16.08
N LYS A 148 -2.26 -10.39 16.75
CA LYS A 148 -2.74 -10.93 18.03
C LYS A 148 -2.99 -9.72 18.92
N ALA A 149 -4.24 -9.56 19.35
CA ALA A 149 -4.58 -8.53 20.32
C ALA A 149 -3.66 -8.72 21.52
N GLN A 150 -2.79 -7.75 21.78
CA GLN A 150 -1.97 -7.76 22.98
C GLN A 150 -2.92 -7.85 24.18
N PRO A 151 -2.71 -8.78 25.12
CA PRO A 151 -3.52 -8.83 26.32
C PRO A 151 -3.39 -7.49 27.04
N LYS A 152 -4.54 -6.86 27.32
CA LYS A 152 -4.61 -5.63 28.12
C LYS A 152 -3.78 -5.85 29.40
N PRO A 153 -2.86 -4.92 29.77
CA PRO A 153 -2.16 -5.03 31.03
C PRO A 153 -3.18 -5.08 32.17
N ALA A 154 -3.14 -6.13 32.97
CA ALA A 154 -3.95 -6.27 34.17
C ALA A 154 -3.74 -5.02 35.04
N ALA A 155 -4.84 -4.41 35.46
CA ALA A 155 -4.84 -3.27 36.35
C ALA A 155 -4.06 -3.62 37.63
N LYS A 156 -2.95 -2.93 37.86
CA LYS A 156 -2.17 -3.04 39.10
C LYS A 156 -3.07 -2.64 40.27
N ALA A 157 -3.23 -3.56 41.22
CA ALA A 157 -3.89 -3.33 42.50
C ALA A 157 -3.26 -2.14 43.24
N LYS A 158 -4.10 -1.28 43.80
CA LYS A 158 -3.70 -0.21 44.73
C LYS A 158 -3.09 -0.83 46.00
N PRO A 159 -1.89 -0.42 46.45
CA PRO A 159 -1.42 -0.76 47.79
C PRO A 159 -2.18 0.04 48.86
N ALA A 160 -2.60 -0.68 49.89
CA ALA A 160 -3.26 -0.18 51.08
C ALA A 160 -2.35 0.69 51.97
N ALA A 161 -3.01 1.40 52.89
CA ALA A 161 -2.51 2.47 53.75
C ALA A 161 -1.24 2.15 54.57
N LYS A 162 -0.38 3.17 54.73
CA LYS A 162 0.72 3.20 55.71
C LYS A 162 0.20 3.65 57.09
N PRO A 163 0.63 3.04 58.21
CA PRO A 163 0.41 3.61 59.54
C PRO A 163 1.45 4.70 59.88
N LYS A 164 1.00 5.63 60.73
CA LYS A 164 1.75 6.79 61.26
C LYS A 164 2.88 6.37 62.20
N MET A 165 4.03 7.05 62.13
CA MET A 165 4.95 7.22 63.26
C MET A 165 5.64 8.60 63.25
N SER A 166 5.47 9.27 64.39
CA SER A 166 6.28 10.28 65.10
C SER A 166 7.32 11.19 64.40
N LYS A 167 7.15 12.50 64.67
CA LYS A 167 8.13 13.61 64.65
C LYS A 167 9.23 13.39 65.74
N PRO A 168 10.40 14.08 65.75
CA PRO A 168 10.47 15.55 65.88
C PRO A 168 11.66 16.34 65.24
N ALA A 169 11.36 17.61 64.96
CA ALA A 169 12.14 18.86 65.03
C ALA A 169 13.61 18.99 64.56
N ALA A 170 13.87 19.92 63.62
CA ALA A 170 14.83 21.03 63.79
C ALA A 170 14.63 22.14 62.72
N LYS A 171 14.79 23.40 63.15
CA LYS A 171 14.65 24.66 62.40
C LYS A 171 15.96 24.99 61.65
N ALA A 172 15.88 25.71 60.51
CA ALA A 172 16.46 27.06 60.31
C ALA A 172 16.58 27.47 58.81
N LYS A 173 16.06 28.67 58.49
CA LYS A 173 16.60 29.81 57.69
C LYS A 173 17.63 29.47 56.58
N SER A 174 17.62 30.04 55.35
CA SER A 174 17.37 31.43 54.95
C SER A 174 17.53 31.65 53.42
N LYS A 175 16.84 32.70 52.93
CA LYS A 175 17.25 33.72 51.93
C LYS A 175 17.52 33.37 50.45
N ALA A 176 16.59 33.88 49.64
CA ALA A 176 16.72 34.63 48.39
C ALA A 176 18.10 34.96 47.80
N SER A 177 18.23 34.77 46.49
CA SER A 177 18.86 35.73 45.57
C SER A 177 18.42 35.51 44.11
N LYS A 178 17.87 36.56 43.50
CA LYS A 178 17.91 36.89 42.06
C LYS A 178 19.01 37.98 41.90
N PRO A 179 19.38 38.53 40.72
CA PRO A 179 19.19 38.18 39.30
C PRO A 179 20.47 38.38 38.41
N ALA A 180 20.28 38.25 37.08
CA ALA A 180 21.06 38.84 35.96
C ALA A 180 22.39 38.13 35.59
N ALA A 181 22.87 38.07 34.34
CA ALA A 181 22.74 38.98 33.21
C ALA A 181 23.02 38.33 31.84
N LYS A 182 22.40 38.91 30.80
CA LYS A 182 22.89 39.26 29.44
C LYS A 182 23.90 38.33 28.72
N ALA A 183 23.52 37.90 27.50
CA ALA A 183 24.18 38.30 26.23
C ALA A 183 23.39 37.82 24.99
N LYS A 184 23.00 38.77 24.13
CA LYS A 184 22.80 38.64 22.67
C LYS A 184 24.16 38.90 21.98
N PRO A 185 24.36 38.88 20.63
CA PRO A 185 23.48 38.54 19.48
C PRO A 185 24.16 37.58 18.47
N ALA A 186 23.48 37.10 17.42
CA ALA A 186 23.71 37.42 16.00
C ALA A 186 23.44 36.12 15.20
N ALA A 187 23.00 36.04 13.95
CA ALA A 187 22.53 36.96 12.93
C ALA A 187 21.89 36.09 11.81
N LYS A 188 20.97 36.69 11.03
CA LYS A 188 20.78 36.56 9.57
C LYS A 188 20.72 35.13 8.97
N LYS A 189 19.74 34.77 8.14
CA LYS A 189 19.35 35.50 6.92
C LYS A 189 18.07 34.88 6.33
N ALA A 190 17.17 35.75 5.90
CA ALA A 190 15.96 35.44 5.16
C ALA A 190 16.25 35.03 3.70
N ALA A 191 15.36 34.19 3.19
CA ALA A 191 14.77 34.13 1.85
C ALA A 191 15.50 34.82 0.66
N LYS A 192 15.62 34.07 -0.45
CA LYS A 192 15.09 34.48 -1.77
C LYS A 192 15.13 33.35 -2.80
N LYS A 193 13.95 32.99 -3.31
CA LYS A 193 13.72 32.48 -4.68
C LYS A 193 13.89 33.69 -5.64
N PRO A 194 14.22 33.50 -6.93
CA PRO A 194 13.14 33.43 -7.94
C PRO A 194 13.44 32.65 -9.24
N ALA A 195 12.34 32.33 -9.94
CA ALA A 195 12.08 32.30 -11.40
C ALA A 195 12.99 31.45 -12.33
N ALA A 196 12.47 30.39 -12.96
CA ALA A 196 11.64 30.37 -14.18
C ALA A 196 12.40 30.65 -15.49
N LYS A 197 12.63 29.60 -16.29
CA LYS A 197 12.80 29.68 -17.75
C LYS A 197 12.03 28.53 -18.42
N LYS A 198 11.18 28.90 -19.38
CA LYS A 198 10.41 28.04 -20.30
C LYS A 198 10.94 28.30 -21.73
N PRO A 199 10.48 27.59 -22.78
CA PRO A 199 11.26 26.64 -23.57
C PRO A 199 11.72 27.17 -24.94
N ALA A 200 12.69 26.49 -25.57
CA ALA A 200 13.10 26.72 -26.95
C ALA A 200 12.46 25.71 -27.92
N LYS A 201 12.05 26.25 -29.07
CA LYS A 201 11.28 25.70 -30.20
C LYS A 201 12.09 24.70 -31.07
N PRO A 202 11.47 23.66 -31.67
CA PRO A 202 12.06 22.94 -32.80
C PRO A 202 11.74 23.62 -34.15
N ALA A 203 12.73 23.64 -35.05
CA ALA A 203 12.64 24.22 -36.40
C ALA A 203 12.01 23.25 -37.43
N LYS A 204 11.32 23.83 -38.42
CA LYS A 204 10.61 23.17 -39.53
C LYS A 204 11.54 22.76 -40.69
N LYS A 205 11.23 21.60 -41.28
CA LYS A 205 11.22 21.16 -42.70
C LYS A 205 12.20 21.79 -43.71
N SER A 206 12.91 20.90 -44.42
CA SER A 206 13.14 21.01 -45.87
C SER A 206 12.84 19.68 -46.55
N GLY A 207 11.94 19.68 -47.53
CA GLY A 207 11.70 18.55 -48.43
C GLY A 207 12.58 18.59 -49.68
N ALA A 208 12.43 17.54 -50.48
CA ALA A 208 12.91 17.32 -51.86
C ALA A 208 14.37 16.85 -52.05
N LYS A 209 14.54 15.54 -52.36
CA LYS A 209 15.25 15.15 -53.59
C LYS A 209 14.87 13.75 -54.11
N LYS A 210 14.59 13.76 -55.41
CA LYS A 210 14.17 12.74 -56.36
C LYS A 210 15.35 11.84 -56.77
N ARG A 211 15.17 10.50 -56.81
CA ARG A 211 15.90 9.50 -57.63
C ARG A 211 14.89 8.36 -57.85
N ARG A 212 14.25 8.23 -59.01
CA ARG A 212 14.77 7.79 -60.32
C ARG A 212 15.32 6.38 -60.26
#